data_AF-A0A7K6DJB0-F1
#
_entry.id   AF-A0A7K6DJB0-F1
#
_cell.length_a   1.000
_cell.length_b   1.000
_cell.length_c   1.000
_cell.angle_alpha   90.00
_cell.angle_beta   90.00
_cell.angle_gamma   90.00
#
_symmetry.space_group_name_H-M   'P 1'
#
loop_
_entity.id
_entity.type
_entity.pdbx_description
1 polymer ?
#
loop_
_entity_poly.entity_id
_entity_poly.type
_entity_poly.pdbx_seq_one_letter_code
_entity_poly.pdbx_strand_id
1 'polypeptide(L)'
;QSYCQSVYQGQLASVHSAARNEELQKLARTYTHRAPWIGAVTSRTAGQWKSFWEDSSPWNFANWAPTNPFHIVTTCTTLSTRDGLWRSRFCLQLRPFICQY
;
A
#
# COMPACT_ATOMS: atom_id res chain seq x y z
N GLN A 1 -8.40 0.31 -7.58
CA GLN A 1 -9.16 0.19 -6.32
C GLN A 1 -10.46 -0.58 -6.51
N SER A 2 -11.34 -0.17 -7.45
CA SER A 2 -12.65 -0.81 -7.68
C SER A 2 -12.60 -2.33 -7.94
N TYR A 3 -11.53 -2.85 -8.55
CA TYR A 3 -11.44 -4.27 -8.92
C TYR A 3 -11.49 -5.24 -7.72
N CYS A 4 -10.79 -4.94 -6.61
CA CYS A 4 -10.86 -5.81 -5.42
C CYS A 4 -12.27 -5.86 -4.84
N GLN A 5 -12.95 -4.71 -4.82
CA GLN A 5 -14.31 -4.57 -4.31
C GLN A 5 -15.33 -5.24 -5.25
N SER A 6 -15.20 -5.04 -6.56
CA SER A 6 -16.18 -5.50 -7.54
C SER A 6 -16.09 -7.00 -7.84
N VAL A 7 -14.88 -7.58 -7.79
CA VAL A 7 -14.65 -8.99 -8.16
C VAL A 7 -14.59 -9.89 -6.93
N TYR A 8 -13.96 -9.43 -5.85
CA TYR A 8 -13.69 -10.27 -4.67
C TYR A 8 -14.44 -9.82 -3.42
N GLN A 9 -15.26 -8.77 -3.49
CA GLN A 9 -15.87 -8.11 -2.32
C GLN A 9 -14.84 -7.71 -1.26
N GLY A 10 -13.58 -7.53 -1.68
CA GLY A 10 -12.45 -7.26 -0.81
C GLY A 10 -11.90 -5.86 -1.01
N GLN A 11 -10.81 -5.56 -0.32
CA GLN A 11 -10.13 -4.27 -0.39
C GLN A 11 -8.66 -4.45 -0.73
N LEU A 12 -7.97 -3.36 -1.09
CA LEU A 12 -6.52 -3.43 -1.22
C LEU A 12 -5.90 -3.78 0.13
N ALA A 13 -4.84 -4.58 0.11
CA ALA A 13 -4.26 -5.15 1.32
C ALA A 13 -3.78 -4.06 2.31
N SER A 14 -4.17 -4.18 3.58
CA SER A 14 -3.63 -3.42 4.69
C SER A 14 -2.58 -4.25 5.45
N VAL A 15 -1.70 -3.55 6.16
CA VAL A 15 -0.58 -4.18 6.85
C VAL A 15 -0.51 -3.67 8.29
N HIS A 16 -0.70 -4.60 9.22
CA HIS A 16 -0.76 -4.33 10.66
C HIS A 16 0.38 -4.96 11.46
N SER A 17 1.30 -5.65 10.79
CA SER A 17 2.44 -6.31 11.44
C SER A 17 3.59 -6.57 10.46
N ALA A 18 4.79 -6.76 10.99
CA ALA A 18 5.95 -7.16 10.20
C ALA A 18 5.73 -8.53 9.53
N ALA A 19 5.11 -9.49 10.24
CA ALA A 19 4.79 -10.80 9.69
C ALA A 19 3.87 -10.71 8.46
N ARG A 20 2.81 -9.89 8.53
CA ARG A 20 1.93 -9.65 7.37
C ARG A 20 2.68 -8.97 6.23
N ASN A 21 3.55 -8.02 6.53
CA ASN A 21 4.38 -7.37 5.51
C ASN A 21 5.28 -8.35 4.76
N GLU A 22 5.95 -9.24 5.48
CA GLU A 22 6.81 -10.28 4.91
C GLU A 22 6.03 -11.30 4.09
N GLU A 23 4.84 -11.70 4.55
CA GLU A 23 3.95 -12.59 3.81
C GLU A 23 3.57 -11.96 2.45
N LEU A 24 3.11 -10.70 2.46
CA LEU A 24 2.77 -9.97 1.24
C LEU A 24 3.99 -9.77 0.33
N GLN A 25 5.17 -9.55 0.91
CA GLN A 25 6.41 -9.44 0.14
C GLN A 25 6.76 -10.75 -0.56
N LYS A 26 6.66 -11.88 0.14
CA LYS A 26 6.89 -13.22 -0.42
C LYS A 26 5.89 -13.51 -1.54
N LEU A 27 4.60 -13.25 -1.29
CA LEU A 27 3.55 -13.37 -2.29
C LEU A 27 3.87 -12.53 -3.53
N ALA A 28 4.19 -11.25 -3.33
CA ALA A 28 4.54 -10.36 -4.42
C ALA A 28 5.74 -10.89 -5.21
N ARG A 29 6.84 -11.29 -4.54
CA ARG A 29 8.03 -11.88 -5.19
C ARG A 29 7.71 -13.10 -6.05
N THR A 30 6.78 -13.95 -5.63
CA THR A 30 6.37 -15.17 -6.35
C THR A 30 5.59 -14.85 -7.63
N TYR A 31 4.67 -13.89 -7.58
CA TYR A 31 3.74 -13.62 -8.69
C TYR A 31 4.12 -12.41 -9.55
N THR A 32 4.97 -11.51 -9.05
CA THR A 32 5.38 -10.29 -9.74
C THR A 32 6.74 -9.76 -9.28
N HIS A 33 7.63 -9.44 -10.22
CA HIS A 33 8.85 -8.69 -9.87
C HIS A 33 8.64 -7.17 -9.77
N ARG A 34 7.45 -6.67 -10.14
CA ARG A 34 7.06 -5.27 -10.00
C ARG A 34 6.46 -5.02 -8.62
N ALA A 35 6.73 -3.85 -8.04
CA ALA A 35 6.16 -3.41 -6.77
C ALA A 35 4.64 -3.23 -6.86
N PRO A 36 3.83 -4.09 -6.19
CA PRO A 36 2.38 -3.97 -6.24
C PRO A 36 1.86 -2.84 -5.35
N TRP A 37 0.67 -2.35 -5.67
CA TRP A 37 -0.12 -1.49 -4.80
C TRP A 37 -0.63 -2.24 -3.57
N ILE A 38 -0.56 -1.56 -2.43
CA ILE A 38 -1.25 -1.90 -1.18
C ILE A 38 -2.24 -0.77 -0.84
N GLY A 39 -3.15 -1.01 0.10
CA GLY A 39 -4.27 -0.11 0.39
C GLY A 39 -3.93 1.17 1.14
N ALA A 40 -2.64 1.55 1.23
CA ALA A 40 -2.22 2.76 1.92
C ALA A 40 -2.23 3.96 0.98
N VAL A 41 -2.89 5.04 1.42
CA VAL A 41 -2.92 6.34 0.74
C VAL A 41 -2.38 7.41 1.67
N THR A 42 -1.56 8.32 1.14
CA THR A 42 -1.11 9.52 1.84
C THR A 42 -1.77 10.72 1.19
N SER A 43 -2.58 11.47 1.95
CA SER A 43 -3.23 12.69 1.49
C SER A 43 -3.17 13.80 2.54
N ARG A 44 -3.47 15.03 2.12
CA ARG A 44 -3.54 16.18 3.03
C ARG A 44 -4.95 16.27 3.61
N THR A 45 -5.06 16.10 4.93
CA THR A 45 -6.33 16.13 5.69
C THR A 45 -6.20 17.13 6.82
N ALA A 46 -7.13 18.10 6.90
CA ALA A 46 -7.10 19.18 7.88
C ALA A 46 -5.74 19.92 7.95
N GLY A 47 -5.15 20.19 6.77
CA GLY A 47 -3.87 20.91 6.67
C GLY A 47 -2.61 20.06 6.88
N GLN A 48 -2.73 18.84 7.42
CA GLN A 48 -1.62 17.93 7.70
C GLN A 48 -1.59 16.75 6.73
N TRP A 49 -0.40 16.27 6.39
CA TRP A 49 -0.27 15.02 5.63
C TRP A 49 -0.48 13.82 6.54
N LYS A 50 -1.37 12.92 6.15
CA LYS A 50 -1.67 11.69 6.88
C LYS A 50 -1.69 10.51 5.93
N SER A 51 -1.20 9.38 6.41
CA SER A 51 -1.35 8.09 5.76
C SER A 51 -2.48 7.31 6.43
N PHE A 52 -3.31 6.67 5.64
CA PHE A 52 -4.42 5.85 6.11
C PHE A 52 -4.64 4.68 5.16
N TRP A 53 -5.32 3.64 5.67
CA TRP A 53 -5.75 2.51 4.87
C TRP A 53 -7.14 2.76 4.29
N GLU A 54 -7.33 2.36 3.04
CA GLU A 54 -8.62 2.49 2.35
C GLU A 54 -9.72 1.59 2.94
N ASP A 55 -9.34 0.54 3.67
CA ASP A 55 -10.25 -0.33 4.42
C ASP A 55 -10.72 0.27 5.76
N SER A 56 -10.27 1.48 6.09
CA SER A 56 -10.54 2.15 7.38
C SER A 56 -9.98 1.41 8.60
N SER A 57 -9.09 0.44 8.40
CA SER A 57 -8.38 -0.23 9.48
C SER A 57 -7.40 0.72 10.20
N PRO A 58 -7.01 0.41 11.45
CA PRO A 58 -6.10 1.26 12.22
C PRO A 58 -4.72 1.42 11.55
N TRP A 59 -4.21 2.65 11.51
CA TRP A 59 -2.82 2.93 11.12
C TRP A 59 -1.87 2.66 12.29
N ASN A 60 -1.55 1.39 12.54
CA ASN A 60 -0.73 0.94 13.68
C ASN A 60 0.64 0.38 13.30
N PHE A 61 0.92 0.21 12.01
CA PHE A 61 2.19 -0.30 11.50
C PHE A 61 2.59 0.47 10.25
N ALA A 62 3.89 0.70 10.11
CA ALA A 62 4.45 1.37 8.95
C ALA A 62 5.83 0.80 8.62
N ASN A 63 6.05 0.45 7.35
CA ASN A 63 7.35 -0.02 6.88
C ASN A 63 7.90 0.86 5.75
N TRP A 64 7.86 2.17 5.94
CA TRP A 64 8.27 3.14 4.92
C TRP A 64 9.75 3.04 4.58
N ALA A 65 10.06 3.16 3.29
CA ALA A 65 11.41 3.44 2.86
C ALA A 65 11.86 4.83 3.37
N PRO A 66 13.18 5.07 3.52
CA PRO A 66 13.69 6.42 3.76
C PRO A 66 13.07 7.42 2.78
N THR A 67 12.84 8.65 3.26
CA THR A 67 12.23 9.76 2.51
C THR A 67 10.79 9.54 2.03
N ASN A 68 10.11 8.50 2.53
CA ASN A 68 8.69 8.25 2.28
C ASN A 68 7.88 8.33 3.59
N PRO A 69 6.58 8.66 3.52
CA PRO A 69 5.85 9.04 2.31
C PRO A 69 6.16 10.46 1.82
N PHE A 70 5.88 10.75 0.55
CA PHE A 70 6.03 12.10 0.02
C PHE A 70 4.89 13.00 0.50
N HIS A 71 5.24 14.11 1.14
CA HIS A 71 4.31 15.08 1.72
C HIS A 71 4.13 16.31 0.81
N ILE A 72 3.90 16.08 -0.47
CA ILE A 72 3.82 17.14 -1.50
C ILE A 72 2.52 17.06 -2.28
N VAL A 73 2.05 15.84 -2.56
CA VAL A 73 0.84 15.54 -3.34
C VAL A 73 0.21 14.27 -2.77
N THR A 74 -1.07 14.03 -3.07
CA THR A 74 -1.70 12.75 -2.76
C THR A 74 -0.96 11.62 -3.48
N THR A 75 -0.51 10.62 -2.72
CA THR A 75 0.21 9.46 -3.25
C THR A 75 -0.41 8.16 -2.78
N CYS A 76 -0.27 7.14 -3.60
CA CYS A 76 -0.62 5.77 -3.28
C CYS A 76 0.65 5.00 -2.91
N THR A 77 0.50 3.86 -2.23
CA THR A 77 1.62 3.15 -1.64
C THR A 77 1.91 1.82 -2.34
N THR A 78 3.16 1.62 -2.71
CA THR A 78 3.65 0.35 -3.27
C THR A 78 4.47 -0.42 -2.25
N LEU A 79 4.29 -1.75 -2.20
CA LEU A 79 5.15 -2.67 -1.48
C LEU A 79 6.32 -3.06 -2.38
N SER A 80 7.55 -2.85 -1.94
CA SER A 80 8.71 -3.30 -2.71
C SER A 80 8.96 -4.78 -2.53
N THR A 81 9.06 -5.48 -3.65
CA THR A 81 9.40 -6.90 -3.68
C THR A 81 10.84 -7.15 -3.26
N ARG A 82 11.74 -6.16 -3.28
CA ARG A 82 13.16 -6.38 -2.95
C ARG A 82 13.44 -6.32 -1.46
N ASP A 83 12.99 -5.27 -0.79
CA ASP A 83 13.31 -4.96 0.60
C ASP A 83 12.07 -4.95 1.52
N GLY A 84 10.87 -5.11 0.97
CA GLY A 84 9.63 -5.11 1.75
C GLY A 84 9.22 -3.71 2.21
N LEU A 85 9.97 -2.68 1.83
CA LEU A 85 9.72 -1.30 2.22
C LEU A 85 8.66 -0.65 1.33
N TRP A 86 7.90 0.25 1.93
CA TRP A 86 6.80 0.96 1.27
C TRP A 86 7.31 2.23 0.61
N ARG A 87 6.83 2.48 -0.60
CA ARG A 87 7.20 3.66 -1.38
C ARG A 87 5.96 4.35 -1.92
N SER A 88 5.93 5.67 -1.76
CA SER A 88 4.91 6.54 -2.32
C SER A 88 5.10 6.71 -3.82
N ARG A 89 4.00 6.60 -4.56
CA ARG A 89 3.96 6.74 -6.02
C ARG A 89 2.68 7.50 -6.40
N PHE A 90 2.73 8.17 -7.55
CA PHE A 90 1.53 8.77 -8.13
C PHE A 90 0.47 7.69 -8.41
N CYS A 91 -0.75 7.90 -7.92
CA CYS A 91 -1.82 6.90 -7.94
C CYS A 91 -2.23 6.44 -9.35
N LEU A 92 -2.00 7.27 -10.37
CA LEU A 92 -2.37 6.96 -11.76
C LEU A 92 -1.40 6.00 -12.47
N GLN A 93 -0.37 5.50 -11.77
CA GLN A 93 0.57 4.52 -12.35
C GLN A 93 -0.05 3.12 -12.42
N LEU A 94 0.04 2.49 -13.60
CA LEU A 94 -0.42 1.12 -13.80
C LEU A 94 0.58 0.12 -13.20
N ARG A 95 0.16 -0.57 -12.15
CA ARG A 95 0.98 -1.57 -11.43
C ARG A 95 0.10 -2.73 -10.97
N PRO A 96 0.69 -3.91 -10.69
CA PRO A 96 0.01 -4.98 -9.97
C PRO A 96 -0.52 -4.47 -8.62
N PHE A 97 -1.45 -5.19 -8.02
CA PHE A 97 -2.05 -4.84 -6.74
C PHE A 97 -2.35 -6.12 -5.95
N ILE A 98 -2.43 -6.00 -4.63
CA ILE A 98 -2.78 -7.11 -3.74
C ILE A 98 -4.13 -6.80 -3.11
N CYS A 99 -5.09 -7.71 -3.26
CA CYS A 99 -6.37 -7.67 -2.55
C CYS A 99 -6.31 -8.51 -1.27
N GLN A 100 -7.17 -8.17 -0.30
CA GLN A 100 -7.48 -8.98 0.88
C GLN A 100 -8.99 -9.05 1.09
N TYR A 101 -9.43 -10.08 1.82
CA TYR A 101 -10.81 -10.34 2.22
C TYR A 101 -10.87 -10.68 3.70
#